data_AF-A0A1L8SWJ1-F1
#
_entry.id   AF-A0A1L8SWJ1-F1
#
_cell.length_a   1.000
_cell.length_b   1.000
_cell.length_c   1.000
_cell.angle_alpha   90.00
_cell.angle_beta   90.00
_cell.angle_gamma   90.00
#
_symmetry.space_group_name_H-M   'P 1'
#
loop_
_entity.id
_entity.type
_entity.pdbx_description
1 polymer ?
#
loop_
_entity_poly.entity_id
_entity_poly.type
_entity_poly.pdbx_seq_one_letter_code
_entity_poly.pdbx_strand_id
1 'polypeptide(L)'
;MTIVLGGLFVRRLLKNTTQRRLAIIGILRDLLDWQNPELVADLLDCSMKTILYDVDAINNDWGEHVGIEYSRTKGIRLNDALHNKTRQLARNLMEESEAFLFLEQIFFNPNEDAEYWISKLYISEATFYRMVRQIDQVLGERGLVLERRPFRLVAKNERWVRVFYVQLFLEKYGLNEWPFDLERCKTIEFIRTANDSFDIAYNDREILESSYLLAVIILRSSQGFVLTEEEKMDMDQVLIENILELRVAADQTIKDSPYKVTEHWYYEVANSLFCACFISRYDGNCQEILVELEHFVDELIAVYELSLSAENRKDLLQKLLQIHAAYQVFPLPRAILFDSAAYFARNAKIQYPHFTKYIQQLLLQMERTGGDPWFSQFYFSVLTVLFKEWNGLAHSLDAQSSKVKVLVLSDSGENHAKMLMELIQNRFYYRVVATAYPGSALDFQQDESFKDYDLVVANYQIKNYSYSNLKIVDDFLTESDFSYISSIVKSIR
;
A
#
# COMPACT_ATOMS: atom_id res chain seq x y z
N MET A 1 -3.43 -17.04 -9.96
CA MET A 1 -4.57 -16.81 -9.02
C MET A 1 -4.15 -16.76 -7.56
N THR A 2 -2.86 -16.95 -7.24
CA THR A 2 -2.30 -17.04 -5.87
C THR A 2 -2.08 -15.68 -5.19
N ILE A 3 -2.22 -14.57 -5.91
CA ILE A 3 -1.91 -13.21 -5.42
C ILE A 3 -3.09 -12.58 -4.63
N VAL A 4 -4.31 -13.11 -4.80
CA VAL A 4 -5.55 -12.45 -4.34
C VAL A 4 -5.86 -12.71 -2.85
N LEU A 5 -5.32 -13.78 -2.25
CA LEU A 5 -5.62 -14.17 -0.86
C LEU A 5 -4.38 -14.34 0.03
N GLY A 6 -3.17 -14.35 -0.53
CA GLY A 6 -1.96 -14.84 0.15
C GLY A 6 -1.16 -13.86 1.02
N GLY A 7 -1.50 -12.57 1.10
CA GLY A 7 -0.52 -11.57 1.56
C GLY A 7 -0.44 -11.28 3.07
N LEU A 8 -1.46 -11.63 3.86
CA LEU A 8 -1.60 -11.08 5.22
C LEU A 8 -1.77 -12.19 6.24
N PHE A 9 -0.72 -12.98 6.36
CA PHE A 9 -0.61 -14.14 7.23
C PHE A 9 -1.05 -13.88 8.68
N VAL A 10 -0.80 -12.67 9.19
CA VAL A 10 -1.13 -12.25 10.55
C VAL A 10 -2.63 -12.01 10.76
N ARG A 11 -3.44 -11.93 9.70
CA ARG A 11 -4.92 -11.97 9.80
C ARG A 11 -5.41 -13.22 10.51
N ARG A 12 -4.65 -14.32 10.47
CA ARG A 12 -4.95 -15.56 11.18
C ARG A 12 -4.98 -15.39 12.69
N LEU A 13 -4.55 -14.26 13.25
CA LEU A 13 -4.74 -13.91 14.67
C LEU A 13 -6.17 -13.47 15.01
N LEU A 14 -6.97 -13.07 14.02
CA LEU A 14 -8.36 -12.67 14.22
C LEU A 14 -9.27 -13.89 14.37
N LYS A 15 -10.51 -13.69 14.81
CA LYS A 15 -11.54 -14.75 14.82
C LYS A 15 -11.85 -15.21 13.38
N ASN A 16 -12.17 -16.49 13.19
CA ASN A 16 -12.44 -17.07 11.85
C ASN A 16 -13.56 -16.32 11.10
N THR A 17 -14.57 -15.81 11.80
CA THR A 17 -15.64 -14.98 11.23
C THR A 17 -15.10 -13.66 10.67
N THR A 18 -14.30 -12.94 11.45
CA THR A 18 -13.63 -11.70 11.03
C THR A 18 -12.71 -11.94 9.85
N GLN A 19 -11.91 -13.02 9.88
CA GLN A 19 -11.04 -13.41 8.77
C GLN A 19 -11.83 -13.61 7.47
N ARG A 20 -12.93 -14.36 7.53
CA ARG A 20 -13.79 -14.62 6.37
C ARG A 20 -14.42 -13.34 5.83
N ARG A 21 -14.93 -12.46 6.69
CA ARG A 21 -15.47 -11.15 6.29
C ARG A 21 -14.43 -10.26 5.62
N LEU A 22 -13.20 -10.20 6.15
CA LEU A 22 -12.10 -9.49 5.49
C LEU A 22 -11.70 -10.12 4.15
N ALA A 23 -11.83 -11.45 4.02
CA ALA A 23 -11.58 -12.15 2.76
C ALA A 23 -12.66 -11.83 1.71
N ILE A 24 -13.94 -11.74 2.09
CA ILE A 24 -15.03 -11.26 1.21
C ILE A 24 -14.69 -9.88 0.66
N ILE A 25 -14.33 -8.93 1.54
CA ILE A 25 -13.93 -7.57 1.13
C ILE A 25 -12.72 -7.62 0.19
N GLY A 26 -11.72 -8.46 0.47
CA GLY A 26 -10.55 -8.64 -0.39
C GLY A 26 -10.91 -9.13 -1.79
N ILE A 27 -11.74 -10.16 -1.90
CA ILE A 27 -12.17 -10.75 -3.18
C ILE A 27 -12.95 -9.72 -4.01
N LEU A 28 -13.96 -9.07 -3.41
CA LEU A 28 -14.78 -8.09 -4.12
C LEU A 28 -13.96 -6.89 -4.61
N ARG A 29 -12.92 -6.49 -3.85
CA ARG A 29 -12.00 -5.42 -4.26
C ARG A 29 -11.13 -5.81 -5.44
N ASP A 30 -10.71 -7.07 -5.51
CA ASP A 30 -9.80 -7.53 -6.56
C ASP A 30 -10.54 -7.79 -7.88
N LEU A 31 -11.84 -8.11 -7.82
CA LEU A 31 -12.67 -8.37 -9.00
C LEU A 31 -13.36 -7.12 -9.55
N LEU A 32 -13.41 -6.02 -8.77
CA LEU A 32 -13.87 -4.66 -9.13
C LEU A 32 -15.33 -4.50 -9.60
N ASP A 33 -15.99 -5.57 -10.06
CA ASP A 33 -17.37 -5.53 -10.54
C ASP A 33 -18.30 -6.42 -9.70
N TRP A 34 -19.59 -6.42 -10.03
CA TRP A 34 -20.61 -7.30 -9.45
C TRP A 34 -20.20 -8.77 -9.56
N GLN A 35 -20.21 -9.46 -8.42
CA GLN A 35 -19.85 -10.87 -8.30
C GLN A 35 -21.05 -11.71 -7.91
N ASN A 36 -21.12 -12.90 -8.50
CA ASN A 36 -22.08 -13.90 -8.08
C ASN A 36 -21.75 -14.37 -6.64
N PRO A 37 -22.68 -14.32 -5.66
CA PRO A 37 -22.39 -14.76 -4.29
C PRO A 37 -21.91 -16.21 -4.20
N GLU A 38 -22.38 -17.09 -5.09
CA GLU A 38 -21.93 -18.48 -5.22
C GLU A 38 -20.44 -18.57 -5.59
N LEU A 39 -19.95 -17.71 -6.49
CA LEU A 39 -18.52 -17.66 -6.82
C LEU A 39 -17.68 -17.31 -5.58
N VAL A 40 -18.14 -16.34 -4.79
CA VAL A 40 -17.44 -15.93 -3.55
C VAL A 40 -17.51 -17.04 -2.50
N ALA A 41 -18.64 -17.75 -2.44
CA ALA A 41 -18.83 -18.89 -1.54
C ALA A 41 -17.87 -20.03 -1.87
N ASP A 42 -17.73 -20.37 -3.16
CA ASP A 42 -16.80 -21.38 -3.66
C ASP A 42 -15.34 -21.01 -3.39
N LEU A 43 -14.97 -19.73 -3.61
CA LEU A 43 -13.60 -19.24 -3.33
C LEU A 43 -13.24 -19.28 -1.83
N LEU A 44 -14.23 -19.23 -0.95
CA LEU A 44 -14.05 -19.23 0.51
C LEU A 44 -14.44 -20.56 1.17
N ASP A 45 -14.73 -21.60 0.37
CA ASP A 45 -15.17 -22.92 0.83
C ASP A 45 -16.29 -22.85 1.88
N CYS A 46 -17.36 -22.10 1.56
CA CYS A 46 -18.50 -21.91 2.44
C CYS A 46 -19.83 -21.85 1.67
N SER A 47 -20.94 -21.73 2.39
CA SER A 47 -22.26 -21.66 1.73
C SER A 47 -22.60 -20.23 1.29
N MET A 48 -23.36 -20.08 0.20
CA MET A 48 -23.91 -18.79 -0.24
C MET A 48 -24.70 -18.10 0.89
N LYS A 49 -25.43 -18.86 1.71
CA LYS A 49 -26.15 -18.34 2.88
C LYS A 49 -25.19 -17.72 3.91
N THR A 50 -24.03 -18.34 4.12
CA THR A 50 -22.97 -17.80 4.99
C THR A 50 -22.42 -16.49 4.44
N ILE A 51 -22.18 -16.41 3.12
CA ILE A 51 -21.73 -15.18 2.47
C ILE A 51 -22.73 -14.05 2.68
N LEU A 52 -24.02 -14.28 2.41
CA LEU A 52 -25.04 -13.25 2.57
C LEU A 52 -25.19 -12.79 4.03
N TYR A 53 -25.13 -13.71 4.99
CA TYR A 53 -25.11 -13.34 6.41
C TYR A 53 -23.90 -12.48 6.78
N ASP A 54 -22.71 -12.83 6.28
CA ASP A 54 -21.51 -12.05 6.51
C ASP A 54 -21.55 -10.70 5.80
N VAL A 55 -22.18 -10.58 4.63
CA VAL A 55 -22.44 -9.30 3.95
C VAL A 55 -23.34 -8.40 4.79
N ASP A 56 -24.45 -8.93 5.31
CA ASP A 56 -25.33 -8.19 6.21
C ASP A 56 -24.58 -7.73 7.46
N ALA A 57 -23.77 -8.62 8.05
CA ALA A 57 -22.97 -8.27 9.22
C ALA A 57 -21.85 -7.27 8.92
N ILE A 58 -21.21 -7.33 7.74
CA ILE A 58 -20.25 -6.30 7.31
C ILE A 58 -20.93 -4.93 7.23
N ASN A 59 -22.11 -4.86 6.62
CA ASN A 59 -22.85 -3.62 6.49
C ASN A 59 -23.33 -3.07 7.84
N ASN A 60 -23.72 -3.95 8.77
CA ASN A 60 -24.17 -3.56 10.11
C ASN A 60 -23.01 -3.17 11.03
N ASP A 61 -21.98 -4.00 11.10
CA ASP A 61 -20.88 -3.86 12.06
C ASP A 61 -19.83 -2.86 11.56
N TRP A 62 -19.60 -2.81 10.24
CA TRP A 62 -18.50 -2.05 9.60
C TRP A 62 -18.97 -1.00 8.58
N GLY A 63 -20.28 -0.72 8.51
CA GLY A 63 -20.88 0.16 7.49
C GLY A 63 -20.31 1.58 7.43
N GLU A 64 -19.72 2.08 8.52
CA GLU A 64 -19.02 3.36 8.52
C GLU A 64 -17.69 3.34 7.75
N HIS A 65 -17.11 2.15 7.56
CA HIS A 65 -15.78 1.94 6.98
C HIS A 65 -15.77 1.17 5.66
N VAL A 66 -16.73 0.25 5.44
CA VAL A 66 -16.86 -0.56 4.23
C VAL A 66 -18.33 -0.89 4.04
N GLY A 67 -18.83 -0.74 2.81
CA GLY A 67 -20.17 -1.18 2.43
C GLY A 67 -20.12 -2.20 1.29
N ILE A 68 -21.06 -3.14 1.29
CA ILE A 68 -21.29 -4.09 0.21
C ILE A 68 -22.71 -3.89 -0.29
N GLU A 69 -22.84 -3.59 -1.58
CA GLU A 69 -24.10 -3.51 -2.29
C GLU A 69 -24.58 -4.91 -2.68
N TYR A 70 -25.89 -5.13 -2.58
CA TYR A 70 -26.54 -6.37 -2.98
C TYR A 70 -27.63 -6.10 -4.03
N SER A 71 -27.61 -6.90 -5.10
CA SER A 71 -28.60 -6.92 -6.16
C SER A 71 -29.01 -8.35 -6.44
N ARG A 72 -30.32 -8.63 -6.46
CA ARG A 72 -30.84 -9.95 -6.80
C ARG A 72 -30.43 -10.44 -8.19
N THR A 73 -30.22 -9.52 -9.13
CA THR A 73 -29.89 -9.83 -10.53
C THR A 73 -28.40 -9.74 -10.83
N LYS A 74 -27.67 -8.86 -10.14
CA LYS A 74 -26.24 -8.63 -10.41
C LYS A 74 -25.32 -9.32 -9.40
N GLY A 75 -25.79 -9.63 -8.19
CA GLY A 75 -25.01 -10.25 -7.13
C GLY A 75 -24.55 -9.26 -6.06
N ILE A 76 -23.27 -9.31 -5.68
CA ILE A 76 -22.67 -8.44 -4.65
C ILE A 76 -21.49 -7.63 -5.20
N ARG A 77 -21.32 -6.39 -4.75
CA ARG A 77 -20.16 -5.54 -5.08
C ARG A 77 -19.75 -4.70 -3.89
N LEU A 78 -18.48 -4.31 -3.78
CA LEU A 78 -18.11 -3.25 -2.84
C LEU A 78 -18.72 -1.91 -3.26
N ASN A 79 -19.13 -1.14 -2.25
CA ASN A 79 -19.58 0.23 -2.42
C ASN A 79 -18.37 1.15 -2.62
N ASP A 80 -18.34 1.84 -3.75
CA ASP A 80 -17.22 2.69 -4.13
C ASP A 80 -17.05 3.91 -3.22
N ALA A 81 -18.14 4.39 -2.60
CA ALA A 81 -18.12 5.55 -1.72
C ALA A 81 -17.49 5.27 -0.34
N LEU A 82 -17.40 3.99 0.06
CA LEU A 82 -16.98 3.60 1.42
C LEU A 82 -15.64 2.86 1.46
N HIS A 83 -15.02 2.49 0.33
CA HIS A 83 -13.81 1.66 0.34
C HIS A 83 -12.55 2.32 0.95
N ASN A 84 -12.55 3.66 1.10
CA ASN A 84 -11.36 4.44 1.49
C ASN A 84 -11.00 4.36 2.98
N LYS A 85 -11.84 3.75 3.82
CA LYS A 85 -11.62 3.63 5.27
C LYS A 85 -11.14 2.25 5.74
N THR A 86 -10.76 1.37 4.80
CA THR A 86 -10.27 0.01 5.12
C THR A 86 -9.09 0.00 6.12
N ARG A 87 -8.24 1.04 6.11
CA ARG A 87 -7.15 1.18 7.09
C ARG A 87 -7.67 1.39 8.53
N GLN A 88 -8.72 2.21 8.71
CA GLN A 88 -9.33 2.41 10.03
C GLN A 88 -10.01 1.14 10.52
N LEU A 89 -10.69 0.40 9.63
CA LEU A 89 -11.23 -0.91 9.98
C LEU A 89 -10.14 -1.85 10.50
N ALA A 90 -8.99 -1.94 9.81
CA ALA A 90 -7.87 -2.76 10.27
C ALA A 90 -7.40 -2.35 11.68
N ARG A 91 -7.27 -1.05 11.94
CA ARG A 91 -6.95 -0.52 13.26
C ARG A 91 -7.97 -0.95 14.34
N ASN A 92 -9.27 -0.75 14.11
CA ASN A 92 -10.31 -1.12 15.06
C ASN A 92 -10.26 -2.63 15.38
N LEU A 93 -10.03 -3.47 14.35
CA LEU A 93 -9.88 -4.90 14.54
C LEU A 93 -8.64 -5.29 15.36
N MET A 94 -7.56 -4.50 15.31
CA MET A 94 -6.40 -4.69 16.17
C MET A 94 -6.67 -4.27 17.62
N GLU A 95 -7.45 -3.20 17.83
CA GLU A 95 -7.82 -2.72 19.16
C GLU A 95 -8.76 -3.68 19.89
N GLU A 96 -9.68 -4.33 19.17
CA GLU A 96 -10.65 -5.27 19.73
C GLU A 96 -10.11 -6.70 19.94
N SER A 97 -8.98 -7.04 19.31
CA SER A 97 -8.44 -8.40 19.31
C SER A 97 -7.53 -8.65 20.51
N GLU A 98 -7.88 -9.63 21.33
CA GLU A 98 -7.09 -10.03 22.50
C GLU A 98 -5.68 -10.49 22.10
N ALA A 99 -5.52 -11.10 20.92
CA ALA A 99 -4.23 -11.55 20.40
C ALA A 99 -3.30 -10.37 20.07
N PHE A 100 -3.84 -9.30 19.47
CA PHE A 100 -3.06 -8.11 19.15
C PHE A 100 -2.74 -7.29 20.40
N LEU A 101 -3.71 -7.16 21.32
CA LEU A 101 -3.47 -6.56 22.63
C LEU A 101 -2.37 -7.31 23.40
N PHE A 102 -2.41 -8.64 23.42
CA PHE A 102 -1.37 -9.44 24.07
C PHE A 102 0.02 -9.22 23.46
N LEU A 103 0.13 -9.26 22.12
CA LEU A 103 1.40 -9.05 21.43
C LEU A 103 1.99 -7.66 21.68
N GLU A 104 1.15 -6.64 21.65
CA GLU A 104 1.55 -5.29 22.03
C GLU A 104 2.03 -5.22 23.48
N GLN A 105 1.28 -5.80 24.42
CA GLN A 105 1.62 -5.64 25.83
C GLN A 105 2.88 -6.42 26.23
N ILE A 106 3.15 -7.58 25.60
CA ILE A 106 4.40 -8.34 25.79
C ILE A 106 5.62 -7.50 25.39
N PHE A 107 5.49 -6.64 24.39
CA PHE A 107 6.58 -5.75 23.99
C PHE A 107 6.98 -4.80 25.13
N PHE A 108 6.01 -4.23 25.84
CA PHE A 108 6.27 -3.30 26.93
C PHE A 108 6.63 -3.99 28.24
N ASN A 109 6.01 -5.15 28.52
CA ASN A 109 6.19 -5.90 29.76
C ASN A 109 6.69 -7.32 29.45
N PRO A 110 7.91 -7.47 28.89
CA PRO A 110 8.44 -8.80 28.63
C PRO A 110 8.73 -9.51 29.95
N ASN A 111 8.76 -10.83 29.90
CA ASN A 111 9.13 -11.70 31.01
C ASN A 111 8.07 -11.92 32.10
N GLU A 112 6.82 -11.52 31.86
CA GLU A 112 5.68 -11.88 32.72
C GLU A 112 5.20 -13.34 32.45
N ASP A 113 4.49 -13.92 33.43
CA ASP A 113 4.00 -15.29 33.38
C ASP A 113 2.54 -15.41 32.89
N ALA A 114 2.04 -16.65 32.76
CA ALA A 114 0.69 -16.90 32.30
C ALA A 114 -0.39 -16.31 33.23
N GLU A 115 -0.15 -16.32 34.54
CA GLU A 115 -1.12 -15.85 35.54
C GLU A 115 -1.32 -14.34 35.41
N TYR A 116 -0.22 -13.60 35.26
CA TYR A 116 -0.25 -12.16 34.95
C TYR A 116 -1.09 -11.88 33.71
N TRP A 117 -0.84 -12.57 32.60
CA TRP A 117 -1.51 -12.28 31.33
C TRP A 117 -2.99 -12.67 31.30
N ILE A 118 -3.35 -13.79 31.93
CA ILE A 118 -4.75 -14.22 32.10
C ILE A 118 -5.53 -13.13 32.85
N SER A 119 -4.96 -12.60 33.93
CA SER A 119 -5.54 -11.50 34.72
C SER A 119 -5.61 -10.20 33.91
N LYS A 120 -4.50 -9.79 33.28
CA LYS A 120 -4.39 -8.53 32.53
C LYS A 120 -5.35 -8.44 31.34
N LEU A 121 -5.58 -9.55 30.64
CA LEU A 121 -6.47 -9.63 29.47
C LEU A 121 -7.93 -9.93 29.84
N TYR A 122 -8.24 -10.24 31.10
CA TYR A 122 -9.57 -10.63 31.57
C TYR A 122 -10.18 -11.83 30.82
N ILE A 123 -9.37 -12.85 30.52
CA ILE A 123 -9.81 -14.05 29.80
C ILE A 123 -9.59 -15.33 30.62
N SER A 124 -10.32 -16.39 30.31
CA SER A 124 -10.08 -17.70 30.95
C SER A 124 -8.74 -18.31 30.51
N GLU A 125 -8.16 -19.15 31.37
CA GLU A 125 -6.93 -19.91 31.06
C GLU A 125 -7.04 -20.71 29.75
N ALA A 126 -8.18 -21.37 29.52
CA ALA A 126 -8.42 -22.12 28.29
C ALA A 126 -8.48 -21.24 27.04
N THR A 127 -8.99 -20.00 27.15
CA THR A 127 -8.96 -19.02 26.06
C THR A 127 -7.54 -18.50 25.83
N PHE A 128 -6.81 -18.18 26.90
CA PHE A 128 -5.43 -17.72 26.82
C PHE A 128 -4.53 -18.74 26.10
N TYR A 129 -4.52 -20.02 26.51
CA TYR A 129 -3.67 -21.01 25.86
C TYR A 129 -4.08 -21.34 24.41
N ARG A 130 -5.35 -21.17 24.04
CA ARG A 130 -5.78 -21.28 22.63
C ARG A 130 -5.21 -20.12 21.81
N MET A 131 -5.33 -18.90 22.32
CA MET A 131 -4.77 -17.69 21.70
C MET A 131 -3.24 -17.78 21.58
N VAL A 132 -2.53 -18.18 22.64
CA VAL A 132 -1.07 -18.37 22.63
C VAL A 132 -0.65 -19.39 21.56
N ARG A 133 -1.35 -20.52 21.42
CA ARG A 133 -1.05 -21.51 20.36
C ARG A 133 -1.27 -20.95 18.96
N GLN A 134 -2.34 -20.18 18.77
CA GLN A 134 -2.63 -19.52 17.49
C GLN A 134 -1.53 -18.50 17.14
N ILE A 135 -1.13 -17.69 18.12
CA ILE A 135 -0.04 -16.72 17.96
C ILE A 135 1.26 -17.43 17.62
N ASP A 136 1.65 -18.45 18.38
CA ASP A 136 2.88 -19.20 18.17
C ASP A 136 2.94 -19.81 16.76
N GLN A 137 1.84 -20.39 16.28
CA GLN A 137 1.75 -20.87 14.90
C GLN A 137 1.91 -19.74 13.88
N VAL A 138 1.24 -18.60 14.09
CA VAL A 138 1.25 -17.48 13.14
C VAL A 138 2.58 -16.69 13.16
N LEU A 139 3.31 -16.71 14.26
CA LEU A 139 4.62 -16.07 14.35
C LEU A 139 5.72 -17.01 13.84
N GLY A 140 5.58 -18.31 14.05
CA GLY A 140 6.53 -19.33 13.58
C GLY A 140 6.73 -19.33 12.06
N GLU A 141 5.66 -19.12 11.27
CA GLU A 141 5.78 -19.02 9.80
C GLU A 141 6.52 -17.75 9.33
N ARG A 142 6.77 -16.80 10.25
CA ARG A 142 7.60 -15.60 10.02
C ARG A 142 8.98 -15.65 10.69
N GLY A 143 9.38 -16.81 11.20
CA GLY A 143 10.66 -16.97 11.91
C GLY A 143 10.70 -16.28 13.29
N LEU A 144 9.55 -15.89 13.83
CA LEU A 144 9.39 -15.32 15.15
C LEU A 144 8.94 -16.42 16.13
N VAL A 145 9.39 -16.34 17.37
CA VAL A 145 9.13 -17.36 18.39
C VAL A 145 8.54 -16.70 19.64
N LEU A 146 7.38 -17.17 20.08
CA LEU A 146 6.79 -16.78 21.35
C LEU A 146 7.28 -17.72 22.45
N GLU A 147 8.31 -17.29 23.17
CA GLU A 147 8.71 -17.99 24.40
C GLU A 147 7.61 -17.82 25.46
N ARG A 148 7.43 -18.83 26.32
CA ARG A 148 6.32 -18.90 27.30
C ARG A 148 6.78 -18.92 28.75
N ARG A 149 8.08 -19.00 28.99
CA ARG A 149 8.72 -19.15 30.31
C ARG A 149 10.04 -18.38 30.36
N PRO A 150 9.97 -17.04 30.49
CA PRO A 150 8.76 -16.24 30.59
C PRO A 150 8.21 -15.80 29.22
N PHE A 151 7.06 -15.09 29.17
CA PHE A 151 6.50 -14.65 27.89
C PHE A 151 7.30 -13.51 27.27
N ARG A 152 7.82 -13.75 26.06
CA ARG A 152 8.55 -12.76 25.27
C ARG A 152 8.62 -13.19 23.80
N LEU A 153 8.71 -12.20 22.93
CA LEU A 153 8.91 -12.43 21.51
C LEU A 153 10.40 -12.38 21.18
N VAL A 154 10.90 -13.41 20.52
CA VAL A 154 12.30 -13.54 20.08
C VAL A 154 12.35 -14.07 18.64
N ALA A 155 13.53 -14.03 18.03
CA ALA A 155 13.78 -14.64 16.73
C ALA A 155 15.26 -15.03 16.62
N LYS A 156 15.62 -15.74 15.55
CA LYS A 156 17.05 -15.97 15.23
C LYS A 156 17.79 -14.66 15.00
N ASN A 157 17.11 -13.67 14.43
CA ASN A 157 17.64 -12.34 14.19
C ASN A 157 16.76 -11.29 14.88
N GLU A 158 17.30 -10.49 15.79
CA GLU A 158 16.52 -9.53 16.58
C GLU A 158 15.94 -8.41 15.71
N ARG A 159 16.53 -8.10 14.55
CA ARG A 159 15.93 -7.15 13.58
C ARG A 159 14.54 -7.60 13.15
N TRP A 160 14.28 -8.91 13.07
CA TRP A 160 12.98 -9.43 12.64
C TRP A 160 11.88 -9.11 13.66
N VAL A 161 12.21 -9.22 14.95
CA VAL A 161 11.32 -8.81 16.04
C VAL A 161 11.07 -7.30 15.98
N ARG A 162 12.12 -6.51 15.76
CA ARG A 162 12.02 -5.05 15.64
C ARG A 162 11.16 -4.63 14.46
N VAL A 163 11.40 -5.19 13.27
CA VAL A 163 10.58 -4.94 12.07
C VAL A 163 9.13 -5.33 12.33
N PHE A 164 8.86 -6.49 12.94
CA PHE A 164 7.50 -6.90 13.29
C PHE A 164 6.78 -5.87 14.16
N TYR A 165 7.42 -5.41 15.25
CA TYR A 165 6.80 -4.42 16.13
C TYR A 165 6.63 -3.05 15.47
N VAL A 166 7.57 -2.61 14.63
CA VAL A 166 7.40 -1.39 13.84
C VAL A 166 6.15 -1.48 12.97
N GLN A 167 5.93 -2.60 12.28
CA GLN A 167 4.74 -2.78 11.45
C GLN A 167 3.45 -2.86 12.29
N LEU A 168 3.48 -3.59 13.41
CA LEU A 168 2.37 -3.67 14.36
C LEU A 168 1.95 -2.27 14.84
N PHE A 169 2.91 -1.48 15.31
CA PHE A 169 2.65 -0.17 15.90
C PHE A 169 2.27 0.86 14.84
N LEU A 170 2.91 0.87 13.66
CA LEU A 170 2.53 1.77 12.57
C LEU A 170 1.13 1.49 12.02
N GLU A 171 0.71 0.23 12.00
CA GLU A 171 -0.63 -0.14 11.52
C GLU A 171 -1.72 0.20 12.54
N LYS A 172 -1.43 0.01 13.83
CA LYS A 172 -2.36 0.33 14.93
C LYS A 172 -2.45 1.84 15.20
N TYR A 173 -1.34 2.55 15.30
CA TYR A 173 -1.29 3.94 15.78
C TYR A 173 -1.07 4.97 14.67
N GLY A 174 -0.28 4.62 13.65
CA GLY A 174 0.01 5.49 12.52
C GLY A 174 0.63 6.83 12.92
N LEU A 175 0.16 7.92 12.31
CA LEU A 175 0.65 9.28 12.58
C LEU A 175 0.02 9.92 13.83
N ASN A 176 -1.14 9.44 14.25
CA ASN A 176 -2.02 10.14 15.19
C ASN A 176 -1.62 9.89 16.64
N GLU A 177 -1.06 8.72 16.92
CA GLU A 177 -0.72 8.27 18.25
C GLU A 177 0.75 7.84 18.34
N TRP A 178 1.27 7.82 19.56
CA TRP A 178 2.64 7.46 19.87
C TRP A 178 2.63 6.56 21.12
N PRO A 179 2.74 5.24 20.96
CA PRO A 179 2.51 4.29 22.05
C PRO A 179 3.73 4.11 22.97
N PHE A 180 4.77 4.92 22.81
CA PHE A 180 6.03 4.75 23.55
C PHE A 180 6.15 5.85 24.60
N ASP A 181 6.68 5.49 25.78
CA ASP A 181 7.10 6.45 26.81
C ASP A 181 8.42 7.13 26.42
N LEU A 182 8.54 7.58 25.17
CA LEU A 182 9.66 8.34 24.63
C LEU A 182 9.14 9.65 24.07
N GLU A 183 9.95 10.71 24.11
CA GLU A 183 9.56 11.97 23.50
C GLU A 183 9.53 11.85 21.97
N ARG A 184 8.32 11.81 21.38
CA ARG A 184 8.14 11.69 19.92
C ARG A 184 8.90 12.77 19.15
N CYS A 185 8.82 14.02 19.58
CA CYS A 185 9.49 15.14 18.91
C CYS A 185 11.01 14.96 18.91
N LYS A 186 11.59 14.52 20.03
CA LYS A 186 13.03 14.23 20.16
C LYS A 186 13.47 13.03 19.34
N THR A 187 12.62 12.02 19.26
CA THR A 187 12.84 10.86 18.39
C THR A 187 12.88 11.27 16.92
N ILE A 188 11.94 12.11 16.47
CA ILE A 188 11.92 12.66 15.10
C ILE A 188 13.13 13.57 14.85
N GLU A 189 13.50 14.41 15.83
CA GLU A 189 14.68 15.28 15.75
C GLU A 189 15.95 14.45 15.56
N PHE A 190 16.13 13.36 16.32
CA PHE A 190 17.23 12.42 16.11
C PHE A 190 17.27 11.89 14.67
N ILE A 191 16.15 11.44 14.13
CA ILE A 191 16.10 10.89 12.75
C ILE A 191 16.49 11.96 11.73
N ARG A 192 16.02 13.20 11.90
CA ARG A 192 16.38 14.31 11.00
C ARG A 192 17.87 14.62 11.06
N THR A 193 18.43 14.78 12.26
CA THR A 193 19.87 15.01 12.43
C THR A 193 20.70 13.89 11.81
N ALA A 194 20.31 12.63 12.04
CA ALA A 194 21.02 11.50 11.47
C ALA A 194 20.93 11.47 9.94
N ASN A 195 19.75 11.75 9.38
CA ASN A 195 19.57 11.83 7.92
C ASN A 195 20.46 12.88 7.28
N ASP A 196 20.58 14.05 7.91
CA ASP A 196 21.49 15.12 7.45
C ASP A 196 22.95 14.67 7.51
N SER A 197 23.36 14.01 8.60
CA SER A 197 24.72 13.46 8.75
C SER A 197 25.09 12.39 7.72
N PHE A 198 24.10 11.62 7.24
CA PHE A 198 24.33 10.53 6.30
C PHE A 198 23.91 10.85 4.86
N ASP A 199 23.50 12.07 4.50
CA ASP A 199 22.96 12.42 3.18
C ASP A 199 21.81 11.47 2.77
N ILE A 200 20.83 11.33 3.65
CA ILE A 200 19.64 10.48 3.44
C ILE A 200 18.41 11.37 3.25
N ALA A 201 17.83 11.33 2.05
CA ALA A 201 16.56 12.00 1.76
C ALA A 201 15.37 11.10 2.12
N TYR A 202 14.77 11.31 3.28
CA TYR A 202 13.52 10.64 3.69
C TYR A 202 12.31 11.57 3.57
N ASN A 203 11.19 11.02 3.10
CA ASN A 203 9.89 11.66 3.18
C ASN A 203 9.27 11.50 4.59
N ASP A 204 8.16 12.19 4.85
CA ASP A 204 7.49 12.17 6.16
C ASP A 204 7.12 10.76 6.64
N ARG A 205 6.76 9.86 5.71
CA ARG A 205 6.42 8.49 6.04
C ARG A 205 7.66 7.73 6.52
N GLU A 206 8.77 7.83 5.81
CA GLU A 206 10.02 7.15 6.17
C GLU A 206 10.63 7.70 7.47
N ILE A 207 10.51 9.01 7.72
CA ILE A 207 10.88 9.62 9.01
C ILE A 207 10.04 9.00 10.13
N LEU A 208 8.72 8.85 9.94
CA LEU A 208 7.85 8.21 10.91
C LEU A 208 8.24 6.75 11.15
N GLU A 209 8.42 5.96 10.09
CA GLU A 209 8.79 4.55 10.21
C GLU A 209 10.14 4.37 10.93
N SER A 210 11.11 5.22 10.60
CA SER A 210 12.43 5.24 11.25
C SER A 210 12.35 5.70 12.72
N SER A 211 11.44 6.61 13.05
CA SER A 211 11.19 7.04 14.43
C SER A 211 10.59 5.91 15.26
N TYR A 212 9.62 5.18 14.71
CA TYR A 212 9.08 3.97 15.34
C TYR A 212 10.16 2.90 15.52
N LEU A 213 11.02 2.70 14.52
CA LEU A 213 12.13 1.76 14.59
C LEU A 213 13.14 2.16 15.68
N LEU A 214 13.49 3.44 15.79
CA LEU A 214 14.36 3.92 16.85
C LEU A 214 13.76 3.68 18.24
N ALA A 215 12.48 4.00 18.43
CA ALA A 215 11.78 3.73 19.68
C ALA A 215 11.81 2.23 20.02
N VAL A 216 11.52 1.38 19.04
CA VAL A 216 11.56 -0.08 19.19
C VAL A 216 12.97 -0.57 19.54
N ILE A 217 14.02 -0.04 18.90
CA ILE A 217 15.41 -0.37 19.20
C ILE A 217 15.75 -0.01 20.65
N ILE A 218 15.43 1.20 21.10
CA ILE A 218 15.73 1.67 22.46
C ILE A 218 15.05 0.79 23.50
N LEU A 219 13.76 0.54 23.35
CA LEU A 219 12.99 -0.28 24.29
C LEU A 219 13.54 -1.71 24.35
N ARG A 220 13.72 -2.37 23.20
CA ARG A 220 14.23 -3.75 23.13
C ARG A 220 15.63 -3.86 23.73
N SER A 221 16.52 -2.94 23.39
CA SER A 221 17.89 -2.94 23.91
C SER A 221 17.93 -2.71 25.42
N SER A 222 17.10 -1.79 25.93
CA SER A 222 17.00 -1.52 27.38
C SER A 222 16.44 -2.71 28.17
N GLN A 223 15.64 -3.56 27.53
CA GLN A 223 15.11 -4.81 28.08
C GLN A 223 16.09 -5.99 27.97
N GLY A 224 17.27 -5.78 27.37
CA GLY A 224 18.30 -6.81 27.16
C GLY A 224 18.18 -7.59 25.83
N PHE A 225 17.27 -7.19 24.94
CA PHE A 225 17.15 -7.77 23.60
C PHE A 225 18.02 -7.00 22.60
N VAL A 226 19.27 -7.43 22.53
CA VAL A 226 20.34 -6.84 21.71
C VAL A 226 20.68 -7.72 20.53
N LEU A 227 21.27 -7.13 19.49
CA LEU A 227 21.82 -7.89 18.37
C LEU A 227 23.02 -8.72 18.82
N THR A 228 23.13 -9.93 18.29
CA THR A 228 24.27 -10.83 18.48
C THR A 228 25.47 -10.39 17.65
N GLU A 229 26.64 -10.98 17.93
CA GLU A 229 27.87 -10.72 17.17
C GLU A 229 27.77 -11.19 15.71
N GLU A 230 27.03 -12.27 15.43
CA GLU A 230 26.83 -12.78 14.06
C GLU A 230 25.97 -11.84 13.21
N GLU A 231 25.20 -10.95 13.85
CA GLU A 231 24.38 -9.97 13.18
C GLU A 231 25.15 -8.68 12.87
N LYS A 232 26.43 -8.58 13.27
CA LYS A 232 27.29 -7.43 12.98
C LYS A 232 27.55 -7.31 11.49
N MET A 233 27.23 -6.14 10.94
CA MET A 233 27.85 -5.70 9.69
C MET A 233 29.22 -5.09 10.00
N ASP A 234 30.20 -5.41 9.16
CA ASP A 234 31.47 -4.70 9.17
C ASP A 234 31.22 -3.25 8.78
N MET A 235 31.57 -2.35 9.69
CA MET A 235 31.34 -0.92 9.54
C MET A 235 32.67 -0.18 9.50
N ASP A 236 32.77 0.81 8.62
CA ASP A 236 33.89 1.74 8.63
C ASP A 236 33.91 2.56 9.94
N GLN A 237 35.12 2.84 10.41
CA GLN A 237 35.40 3.67 11.58
C GLN A 237 34.75 5.04 11.48
N VAL A 238 34.76 5.67 10.30
CA VAL A 238 34.13 6.99 10.06
C VAL A 238 32.62 6.93 10.32
N LEU A 239 31.98 5.84 9.89
CA LEU A 239 30.55 5.65 10.08
C LEU A 239 30.19 5.47 11.55
N ILE A 240 31.01 4.73 12.29
CA ILE A 240 30.87 4.57 13.74
C ILE A 240 31.01 5.92 14.44
N GLU A 241 32.02 6.72 14.08
CA GLU A 241 32.25 8.05 14.65
C GLU A 241 31.04 8.98 14.43
N ASN A 242 30.51 9.05 13.21
CA ASN A 242 29.32 9.84 12.90
C ASN A 242 28.10 9.40 13.72
N ILE A 243 27.92 8.09 13.95
CA ILE A 243 26.82 7.61 14.81
C ILE A 243 27.07 8.01 16.26
N LEU A 244 28.30 7.91 16.76
CA LEU A 244 28.62 8.27 18.14
C LEU A 244 28.32 9.75 18.45
N GLU A 245 28.47 10.65 17.48
CA GLU A 245 28.09 12.07 17.63
C GLU A 245 26.59 12.25 17.91
N LEU A 246 25.74 11.34 17.46
CA LEU A 246 24.30 11.38 17.70
C LEU A 246 23.91 10.98 19.14
N ARG A 247 24.89 10.64 20.00
CA ARG A 247 24.63 10.22 21.39
C ARG A 247 23.80 11.23 22.17
N VAL A 248 24.12 12.51 22.05
CA VAL A 248 23.40 13.58 22.76
C VAL A 248 21.93 13.62 22.35
N ALA A 249 21.64 13.47 21.05
CA ALA A 249 20.27 13.39 20.56
C ALA A 249 19.57 12.12 21.05
N ALA A 250 20.27 10.98 21.08
CA ALA A 250 19.73 9.73 21.62
C ALA A 250 19.36 9.84 23.10
N ASP A 251 20.22 10.43 23.93
CA ASP A 251 19.96 10.62 25.37
C ASP A 251 18.77 11.58 25.60
N GLN A 252 18.53 12.54 24.72
CA GLN A 252 17.34 13.40 24.79
C GLN A 252 16.03 12.64 24.53
N THR A 253 16.05 11.56 23.72
CA THR A 253 14.83 10.80 23.42
C THR A 253 14.24 10.08 24.65
N ILE A 254 15.08 9.77 25.65
CA ILE A 254 14.74 8.97 26.83
C ILE A 254 14.61 9.79 28.12
N LYS A 255 14.75 11.12 28.07
CA LYS A 255 14.97 11.98 29.25
C LYS A 255 13.93 11.79 30.37
N ASP A 256 12.66 11.61 30.00
CA ASP A 256 11.54 11.42 30.92
C ASP A 256 10.98 9.97 30.88
N SER A 257 11.80 9.00 30.48
CA SER A 257 11.41 7.60 30.30
C SER A 257 12.10 6.66 31.30
N PRO A 258 11.56 5.46 31.57
CA PRO A 258 12.23 4.43 32.35
C PRO A 258 13.37 3.72 31.58
N TYR A 259 13.53 4.02 30.29
CA TYR A 259 14.46 3.33 29.40
C TYR A 259 15.86 3.94 29.44
N LYS A 260 16.85 3.20 28.93
CA LYS A 260 18.26 3.59 28.96
C LYS A 260 18.89 3.44 27.58
N VAL A 261 19.70 4.40 27.19
CA VAL A 261 20.62 4.28 26.05
C VAL A 261 21.82 3.46 26.51
N THR A 262 21.88 2.20 26.07
CA THR A 262 22.93 1.25 26.44
C THR A 262 24.31 1.70 25.95
N GLU A 263 25.40 1.17 26.52
CA GLU A 263 26.76 1.47 26.05
C GLU A 263 26.95 1.12 24.56
N HIS A 264 26.33 0.01 24.11
CA HIS A 264 26.36 -0.47 22.73
C HIS A 264 25.25 0.12 21.83
N TRP A 265 24.61 1.22 22.21
CA TRP A 265 23.49 1.79 21.44
C TRP A 265 23.85 2.11 19.98
N TYR A 266 25.07 2.58 19.72
CA TYR A 266 25.54 2.95 18.38
C TYR A 266 25.55 1.72 17.47
N TYR A 267 25.90 0.56 18.04
CA TYR A 267 25.89 -0.71 17.36
C TYR A 267 24.47 -1.12 16.97
N GLU A 268 23.52 -0.98 17.90
CA GLU A 268 22.10 -1.27 17.68
C GLU A 268 21.48 -0.37 16.63
N VAL A 269 21.77 0.93 16.68
CA VAL A 269 21.29 1.93 15.72
C VAL A 269 21.89 1.67 14.34
N ALA A 270 23.21 1.51 14.24
CA ALA A 270 23.89 1.19 12.99
C ALA A 270 23.28 -0.03 12.30
N ASN A 271 23.18 -1.12 13.06
CA ASN A 271 22.86 -2.43 12.52
C ASN A 271 21.36 -2.70 12.48
N SER A 272 20.49 -1.79 12.94
CA SER A 272 19.04 -1.92 12.76
C SER A 272 18.43 -0.75 12.01
N LEU A 273 18.65 0.48 12.50
CA LEU A 273 18.04 1.68 11.91
C LEU A 273 18.58 1.95 10.51
N PHE A 274 19.91 1.87 10.35
CA PHE A 274 20.58 2.20 9.09
C PHE A 274 21.01 0.98 8.28
N CYS A 275 20.72 -0.24 8.74
CA CYS A 275 21.18 -1.48 8.11
C CYS A 275 20.82 -1.55 6.62
N ALA A 276 19.56 -1.29 6.24
CA ALA A 276 19.15 -1.29 4.85
C ALA A 276 19.86 -0.19 4.02
N CYS A 277 20.08 0.99 4.62
CA CYS A 277 20.84 2.06 3.98
C CYS A 277 22.30 1.65 3.75
N PHE A 278 22.93 1.02 4.73
CA PHE A 278 24.31 0.55 4.63
C PHE A 278 24.47 -0.59 3.64
N ILE A 279 23.55 -1.56 3.64
CA ILE A 279 23.50 -2.60 2.58
C ILE A 279 23.46 -1.92 1.21
N SER A 280 22.54 -0.98 0.99
CA SER A 280 22.41 -0.31 -0.31
C SER A 280 23.65 0.47 -0.75
N ARG A 281 24.50 0.91 0.19
CA ARG A 281 25.69 1.74 -0.09
C ARG A 281 26.98 0.95 -0.21
N TYR A 282 27.13 -0.12 0.58
CA TYR A 282 28.40 -0.78 0.78
C TYR A 282 28.43 -2.24 0.30
N ASP A 283 27.27 -2.86 0.06
CA ASP A 283 27.21 -4.19 -0.51
C ASP A 283 27.53 -4.14 -2.02
N GLY A 284 28.55 -4.88 -2.45
CA GLY A 284 28.95 -4.96 -3.86
C GLY A 284 27.83 -5.47 -4.77
N ASN A 285 26.96 -6.36 -4.28
CA ASN A 285 25.81 -6.85 -5.04
C ASN A 285 24.81 -5.73 -5.34
N CYS A 286 24.70 -4.71 -4.48
CA CYS A 286 23.80 -3.59 -4.70
C CYS A 286 24.24 -2.70 -5.88
N GLN A 287 25.51 -2.74 -6.30
CA GLN A 287 25.96 -2.02 -7.50
C GLN A 287 25.40 -2.67 -8.77
N GLU A 288 25.39 -4.01 -8.84
CA GLU A 288 24.80 -4.74 -9.98
C GLU A 288 23.29 -4.50 -10.06
N ILE A 289 22.60 -4.56 -8.92
CA ILE A 289 21.16 -4.24 -8.83
C ILE A 289 20.88 -2.80 -9.24
N LEU A 290 21.73 -1.84 -8.86
CA LEU A 290 21.57 -0.45 -9.26
C LEU A 290 21.64 -0.29 -10.78
N VAL A 291 22.59 -0.97 -11.45
CA VAL A 291 22.67 -0.95 -12.93
C VAL A 291 21.41 -1.55 -13.56
N GLU A 292 20.88 -2.64 -13.00
CA GLU A 292 19.62 -3.24 -13.47
C GLU A 292 18.43 -2.27 -13.32
N LEU A 293 18.38 -1.55 -12.21
CA LEU A 293 17.37 -0.51 -11.94
C LEU A 293 17.51 0.71 -12.86
N GLU A 294 18.74 1.11 -13.20
CA GLU A 294 18.99 2.17 -14.18
C GLU A 294 18.42 1.79 -15.55
N HIS A 295 18.71 0.57 -16.02
CA HIS A 295 18.13 0.06 -17.26
C HIS A 295 16.59 0.00 -17.21
N PHE A 296 16.03 -0.44 -16.09
CA PHE A 296 14.57 -0.44 -15.89
C PHE A 296 13.96 0.96 -16.01
N VAL A 297 14.57 1.98 -15.38
CA VAL A 297 14.08 3.36 -15.46
C VAL A 297 14.25 3.94 -16.87
N ASP A 298 15.39 3.70 -17.51
CA ASP A 298 15.68 4.19 -18.87
C ASP A 298 14.70 3.60 -19.90
N GLU A 299 14.33 2.32 -19.75
CA GLU A 299 13.32 1.65 -20.56
C GLU A 299 11.94 2.33 -20.41
N LEU A 300 11.54 2.69 -19.19
CA LEU A 300 10.29 3.42 -18.94
C LEU A 300 10.32 4.83 -19.55
N ILE A 301 11.44 5.53 -19.44
CA ILE A 301 11.65 6.85 -20.05
C ILE A 301 11.49 6.77 -21.56
N ALA A 302 12.13 5.79 -22.20
CA ALA A 302 12.09 5.62 -23.65
C ALA A 302 10.69 5.26 -24.16
N VAL A 303 9.98 4.35 -23.49
CA VAL A 303 8.69 3.82 -23.96
C VAL A 303 7.53 4.81 -23.76
N TYR A 304 7.60 5.64 -22.72
CA TYR A 304 6.55 6.62 -22.37
C TYR A 304 6.96 8.07 -22.62
N GLU A 305 8.11 8.30 -23.26
CA GLU A 305 8.66 9.64 -23.56
C GLU A 305 8.65 10.57 -22.33
N LEU A 306 9.11 10.02 -21.20
CA LEU A 306 9.10 10.70 -19.92
C LEU A 306 10.33 11.60 -19.76
N SER A 307 10.25 12.57 -18.87
CA SER A 307 11.40 13.36 -18.44
C SER A 307 11.63 13.16 -16.94
N LEU A 308 12.90 13.16 -16.54
CA LEU A 308 13.32 13.01 -15.15
C LEU A 308 14.59 13.84 -14.93
N SER A 309 14.58 14.69 -13.90
CA SER A 309 15.77 15.46 -13.52
C SER A 309 16.85 14.53 -12.95
N ALA A 310 18.12 14.94 -13.02
CA ALA A 310 19.22 14.13 -12.48
C ALA A 310 19.06 13.85 -10.97
N GLU A 311 18.57 14.83 -10.22
CA GLU A 311 18.29 14.71 -8.78
C GLU A 311 17.17 13.71 -8.51
N ASN A 312 16.01 13.83 -9.18
CA ASN A 312 14.92 12.88 -8.98
C ASN A 312 15.26 11.48 -9.50
N ARG A 313 16.12 11.35 -10.52
CA ARG A 313 16.63 10.05 -10.96
C ARG A 313 17.45 9.38 -9.86
N LYS A 314 18.38 10.12 -9.22
CA LYS A 314 19.17 9.62 -8.09
C LYS A 314 18.26 9.16 -6.95
N ASP A 315 17.31 10.01 -6.54
CA ASP A 315 16.41 9.70 -5.43
C ASP A 315 15.52 8.49 -5.74
N LEU A 316 14.92 8.44 -6.94
CA LEU A 316 14.07 7.33 -7.36
C LEU A 316 14.82 6.00 -7.33
N LEU A 317 16.04 5.96 -7.91
CA LEU A 317 16.87 4.77 -7.91
C LEU A 317 17.24 4.34 -6.48
N GLN A 318 17.57 5.29 -5.61
CA GLN A 318 17.84 5.00 -4.20
C GLN A 318 16.63 4.39 -3.49
N LYS A 319 15.41 4.89 -3.73
CA LYS A 319 14.17 4.34 -3.16
C LYS A 319 13.87 2.93 -3.68
N LEU A 320 14.11 2.67 -4.97
CA LEU A 320 13.93 1.35 -5.56
C LEU A 320 14.96 0.35 -4.99
N LEU A 321 16.22 0.76 -4.86
CA LEU A 321 17.28 -0.06 -4.26
C LEU A 321 17.00 -0.36 -2.78
N GLN A 322 16.41 0.59 -2.06
CA GLN A 322 15.97 0.38 -0.67
C GLN A 322 14.94 -0.74 -0.55
N ILE A 323 14.07 -0.98 -1.54
CA ILE A 323 13.14 -2.12 -1.50
C ILE A 323 13.92 -3.44 -1.43
N HIS A 324 14.93 -3.59 -2.29
CA HIS A 324 15.80 -4.76 -2.30
C HIS A 324 16.61 -4.88 -1.00
N ALA A 325 17.27 -3.80 -0.55
CA ALA A 325 18.05 -3.85 0.68
C ALA A 325 17.19 -4.17 1.92
N ALA A 326 15.95 -3.68 1.94
CA ALA A 326 15.00 -3.95 3.02
C ALA A 326 14.54 -5.43 3.01
N TYR A 327 14.47 -6.07 1.83
CA TYR A 327 14.23 -7.51 1.70
C TYR A 327 15.39 -8.35 2.26
N GLN A 328 16.64 -7.93 2.04
CA GLN A 328 17.82 -8.59 2.61
C GLN A 328 17.81 -8.58 4.15
N VAL A 329 17.23 -7.53 4.77
CA VAL A 329 17.07 -7.45 6.24
C VAL A 329 15.95 -8.35 6.74
N PHE A 330 14.79 -8.33 6.07
CA PHE A 330 13.60 -9.09 6.46
C PHE A 330 12.85 -9.59 5.21
N PRO A 331 13.06 -10.85 4.78
CA PRO A 331 12.62 -11.36 3.48
C PRO A 331 11.16 -11.83 3.45
N LEU A 332 10.32 -11.26 4.32
CA LEU A 332 8.93 -11.67 4.51
C LEU A 332 7.98 -10.46 4.38
N PRO A 333 6.71 -10.69 3.98
CA PRO A 333 5.72 -9.63 3.88
C PRO A 333 5.54 -8.87 5.20
N ARG A 334 5.69 -7.55 5.14
CA ARG A 334 5.71 -6.66 6.32
C ARG A 334 4.33 -6.32 6.85
N ALA A 335 3.32 -6.26 5.98
CA ALA A 335 1.97 -5.88 6.38
C ALA A 335 1.34 -6.89 7.37
N ILE A 336 0.54 -6.38 8.32
CA ILE A 336 -0.11 -7.17 9.38
C ILE A 336 -1.55 -7.51 8.98
N LEU A 337 -2.46 -6.54 8.92
CA LEU A 337 -3.85 -6.70 8.46
C LEU A 337 -4.18 -5.88 7.19
N PHE A 338 -3.42 -4.82 6.92
CA PHE A 338 -3.63 -3.90 5.82
C PHE A 338 -2.34 -3.64 5.01
N ASP A 339 -2.32 -4.17 3.79
CA ASP A 339 -1.25 -3.89 2.83
C ASP A 339 -1.53 -2.58 2.08
N SER A 340 -0.88 -1.50 2.53
CA SER A 340 -1.06 -0.18 1.95
C SER A 340 -0.45 -0.03 0.55
N ALA A 341 0.65 -0.73 0.26
CA ALA A 341 1.28 -0.70 -1.06
C ALA A 341 0.39 -1.41 -2.08
N ALA A 342 -0.15 -2.58 -1.71
CA ALA A 342 -1.07 -3.30 -2.57
C ALA A 342 -2.40 -2.55 -2.77
N TYR A 343 -2.89 -1.85 -1.75
CA TYR A 343 -4.07 -0.98 -1.91
C TYR A 343 -3.80 0.16 -2.89
N PHE A 344 -2.65 0.84 -2.76
CA PHE A 344 -2.25 1.91 -3.68
C PHE A 344 -2.10 1.40 -5.12
N ALA A 345 -1.34 0.31 -5.31
CA ALA A 345 -1.05 -0.25 -6.63
C ALA A 345 -2.29 -0.75 -7.36
N ARG A 346 -3.28 -1.31 -6.65
CA ARG A 346 -4.58 -1.68 -7.24
C ARG A 346 -5.31 -0.47 -7.81
N ASN A 347 -5.35 0.64 -7.07
CA ASN A 347 -5.96 1.88 -7.56
C ASN A 347 -5.18 2.46 -8.75
N ALA A 348 -3.85 2.43 -8.70
CA ALA A 348 -3.01 2.84 -9.82
C ALA A 348 -3.27 1.99 -11.07
N LYS A 349 -3.46 0.67 -10.92
CA LYS A 349 -3.79 -0.25 -12.02
C LYS A 349 -5.14 0.06 -12.68
N ILE A 350 -6.14 0.48 -11.91
CA ILE A 350 -7.44 0.88 -12.45
C ILE A 350 -7.32 2.15 -13.31
N GLN A 351 -6.46 3.09 -12.91
CA GLN A 351 -6.32 4.38 -13.60
C GLN A 351 -5.34 4.33 -14.78
N TYR A 352 -4.25 3.54 -14.65
CA TYR A 352 -3.17 3.41 -15.62
C TYR A 352 -2.88 1.93 -15.95
N PRO A 353 -3.84 1.18 -16.53
CA PRO A 353 -3.72 -0.26 -16.75
C PRO A 353 -2.59 -0.64 -17.71
N HIS A 354 -2.34 0.15 -18.75
CA HIS A 354 -1.26 -0.11 -19.72
C HIS A 354 0.12 0.05 -19.08
N PHE A 355 0.34 1.16 -18.37
CA PHE A 355 1.59 1.45 -17.67
C PHE A 355 1.91 0.38 -16.62
N THR A 356 0.95 0.07 -15.75
CA THR A 356 1.13 -0.93 -14.68
C THR A 356 1.33 -2.36 -15.21
N LYS A 357 0.73 -2.70 -16.37
CA LYS A 357 0.97 -3.97 -17.06
C LYS A 357 2.37 -4.04 -17.67
N TYR A 358 2.88 -2.93 -18.22
CA TYR A 358 4.24 -2.88 -18.75
C TYR A 358 5.28 -3.05 -17.65
N ILE A 359 5.11 -2.35 -16.52
CA ILE A 359 5.94 -2.52 -15.33
C ILE A 359 5.93 -3.97 -14.85
N GLN A 360 4.75 -4.62 -14.81
CA GLN A 360 4.66 -6.04 -14.48
C GLN A 360 5.51 -6.91 -15.41
N GLN A 361 5.55 -6.62 -16.72
CA GLN A 361 6.36 -7.39 -17.68
C GLN A 361 7.86 -7.19 -17.45
N LEU A 362 8.30 -5.95 -17.23
CA LEU A 362 9.70 -5.65 -16.95
C LEU A 362 10.18 -6.30 -15.64
N LEU A 363 9.41 -6.18 -14.56
CA LEU A 363 9.76 -6.79 -13.28
C LEU A 363 9.76 -8.32 -13.33
N LEU A 364 8.86 -8.93 -14.13
CA LEU A 364 8.89 -10.37 -14.40
C LEU A 364 10.15 -10.80 -15.14
N GLN A 365 10.67 -9.97 -16.04
CA GLN A 365 11.92 -10.23 -16.75
C GLN A 365 13.13 -10.09 -15.83
N MET A 366 13.17 -9.05 -14.99
CA MET A 366 14.21 -8.87 -13.99
C MET A 366 14.25 -10.05 -13.01
N GLU A 367 13.11 -10.46 -12.47
CA GLU A 367 13.03 -11.61 -11.54
C GLU A 367 13.50 -12.93 -12.19
N ARG A 368 13.21 -13.14 -13.48
CA ARG A 368 13.70 -14.33 -14.21
C ARG A 368 15.21 -14.32 -14.46
N THR A 369 15.82 -13.14 -14.51
CA THR A 369 17.23 -12.96 -14.89
C THR A 369 18.13 -12.87 -13.66
N GLY A 370 17.79 -12.00 -12.70
CA GLY A 370 18.55 -11.79 -11.47
C GLY A 370 18.17 -12.71 -10.31
N GLY A 371 16.96 -13.30 -10.31
CA GLY A 371 16.48 -14.21 -9.27
C GLY A 371 15.83 -13.52 -8.05
N ASP A 372 16.03 -12.22 -7.87
CA ASP A 372 15.34 -11.44 -6.85
C ASP A 372 13.83 -11.27 -7.14
N PRO A 373 12.95 -11.22 -6.13
CA PRO A 373 11.50 -11.28 -6.30
C PRO A 373 10.87 -9.93 -6.72
N TRP A 374 11.40 -9.32 -7.78
CA TRP A 374 10.99 -8.02 -8.34
C TRP A 374 9.50 -7.96 -8.67
N PHE A 375 8.92 -9.02 -9.23
CA PHE A 375 7.49 -9.10 -9.49
C PHE A 375 6.73 -9.77 -8.34
N SER A 376 7.20 -10.92 -7.86
CA SER A 376 6.46 -11.75 -6.91
C SER A 376 6.29 -11.12 -5.53
N GLN A 377 7.22 -10.26 -5.09
CA GLN A 377 7.13 -9.56 -3.81
C GLN A 377 7.22 -8.03 -3.93
N PHE A 378 8.02 -7.49 -4.85
CA PHE A 378 8.29 -6.05 -4.88
C PHE A 378 7.32 -5.23 -5.73
N TYR A 379 6.50 -5.87 -6.59
CA TYR A 379 5.63 -5.20 -7.56
C TYR A 379 4.81 -4.03 -6.98
N PHE A 380 4.14 -4.25 -5.86
CA PHE A 380 3.30 -3.22 -5.24
C PHE A 380 4.13 -2.06 -4.66
N SER A 381 5.29 -2.37 -4.09
CA SER A 381 6.22 -1.36 -3.55
C SER A 381 6.84 -0.53 -4.67
N VAL A 382 7.27 -1.18 -5.76
CA VAL A 382 7.83 -0.51 -6.95
C VAL A 382 6.80 0.46 -7.55
N LEU A 383 5.55 0.02 -7.76
CA LEU A 383 4.49 0.92 -8.24
C LEU A 383 4.25 2.10 -7.29
N THR A 384 4.27 1.84 -5.99
CA THR A 384 4.09 2.90 -4.99
C THR A 384 5.21 3.93 -5.05
N VAL A 385 6.47 3.48 -5.19
CA VAL A 385 7.65 4.35 -5.33
C VAL A 385 7.58 5.15 -6.63
N LEU A 386 7.33 4.50 -7.77
CA LEU A 386 7.27 5.19 -9.07
C LEU A 386 6.24 6.32 -9.08
N PHE A 387 5.02 6.10 -8.60
CA PHE A 387 3.99 7.15 -8.62
C PHE A 387 4.18 8.25 -7.57
N LYS A 388 4.90 7.99 -6.46
CA LYS A 388 5.12 8.97 -5.40
C LYS A 388 6.36 9.82 -5.61
N GLU A 389 7.43 9.21 -6.11
CA GLU A 389 8.76 9.81 -6.16
C GLU A 389 9.13 10.31 -7.57
N TRP A 390 8.44 9.84 -8.62
CA TRP A 390 8.63 10.35 -9.98
C TRP A 390 7.75 11.59 -10.21
N ASN A 391 8.33 12.75 -9.96
CA ASN A 391 7.68 14.04 -10.14
C ASN A 391 7.09 14.18 -11.56
N GLY A 392 5.78 14.46 -11.64
CA GLY A 392 5.09 14.67 -12.90
C GLY A 392 4.68 13.41 -13.67
N LEU A 393 4.96 12.20 -13.17
CA LEU A 393 4.67 10.95 -13.89
C LEU A 393 3.23 10.85 -14.38
N ALA A 394 2.25 11.08 -13.50
CA ALA A 394 0.83 11.01 -13.86
C ALA A 394 0.46 12.00 -14.99
N HIS A 395 1.00 13.23 -14.91
CA HIS A 395 0.79 14.24 -15.93
C HIS A 395 1.40 13.80 -17.27
N SER A 396 2.65 13.32 -17.27
CA SER A 396 3.33 12.86 -18.49
C SER A 396 2.61 11.67 -19.13
N LEU A 397 2.13 10.71 -18.32
CA LEU A 397 1.34 9.58 -18.81
C LEU A 397 0.05 10.05 -19.50
N ASP A 398 -0.68 11.00 -18.91
CA ASP A 398 -1.89 11.55 -19.53
C ASP A 398 -1.58 12.42 -20.76
N ALA A 399 -0.51 13.22 -20.71
CA ALA A 399 -0.09 14.11 -21.80
C ALA A 399 0.38 13.34 -23.04
N GLN A 400 1.06 12.20 -22.85
CA GLN A 400 1.56 11.35 -23.94
C GLN A 400 0.59 10.23 -24.34
N SER A 401 -0.49 10.01 -23.57
CA SER A 401 -1.53 9.05 -23.95
C SER A 401 -2.23 9.45 -25.25
N SER A 402 -2.69 8.45 -25.99
CA SER A 402 -3.53 8.64 -27.16
C SER A 402 -4.84 9.31 -26.74
N LYS A 403 -5.20 10.39 -27.44
CA LYS A 403 -6.37 11.19 -27.08
C LYS A 403 -7.64 10.52 -27.57
N VAL A 404 -8.61 10.36 -26.67
CA VAL A 404 -9.97 9.96 -27.06
C VAL A 404 -10.65 11.11 -27.78
N LYS A 405 -10.98 10.92 -29.05
CA LYS A 405 -11.69 11.90 -29.86
C LYS A 405 -13.17 11.83 -29.57
N VAL A 406 -13.72 12.92 -29.04
CA VAL A 406 -15.14 13.01 -28.67
C VAL A 406 -15.84 14.05 -29.55
N LEU A 407 -16.94 13.65 -30.20
CA LEU A 407 -17.84 14.57 -30.89
C LEU A 407 -19.09 14.80 -30.03
N VAL A 408 -19.49 16.05 -29.85
CA VAL A 408 -20.64 16.43 -29.03
C VAL A 408 -21.71 17.10 -29.89
N LEU A 409 -22.94 16.59 -29.78
CA LEU A 409 -24.12 17.09 -30.48
C LEU A 409 -25.20 17.51 -29.49
N SER A 410 -25.97 18.52 -29.87
CA SER A 410 -27.11 18.99 -29.09
C SER A 410 -28.27 19.41 -29.98
N ASP A 411 -29.48 18.98 -29.64
CA ASP A 411 -30.71 19.47 -30.28
C ASP A 411 -31.12 20.88 -29.83
N SER A 412 -30.60 21.33 -28.68
CA SER A 412 -30.74 22.71 -28.17
C SER A 412 -29.79 23.72 -28.85
N GLY A 413 -29.02 23.28 -29.85
CA GLY A 413 -28.15 24.14 -30.66
C GLY A 413 -26.66 24.15 -30.25
N GLU A 414 -25.86 24.88 -31.03
CA GLU A 414 -24.38 24.85 -30.96
C GLU A 414 -23.82 25.30 -29.60
N ASN A 415 -24.42 26.31 -28.97
CA ASN A 415 -23.96 26.80 -27.67
C ASN A 415 -24.07 25.74 -26.58
N HIS A 416 -25.14 24.94 -26.61
CA HIS A 416 -25.33 23.85 -25.67
C HIS A 416 -24.35 22.70 -25.94
N ALA A 417 -24.12 22.35 -27.21
CA ALA A 417 -23.08 21.37 -27.58
C ALA A 417 -21.68 21.83 -27.13
N LYS A 418 -21.36 23.12 -27.27
CA LYS A 418 -20.10 23.72 -26.78
C LYS A 418 -19.98 23.61 -25.26
N MET A 419 -21.04 23.93 -24.51
CA MET A 419 -21.05 23.76 -23.05
C MET A 419 -20.74 22.31 -22.65
N LEU A 420 -21.44 21.32 -23.23
CA LEU A 420 -21.20 19.90 -22.94
C LEU A 420 -19.77 19.47 -23.34
N MET A 421 -19.27 19.94 -24.49
CA MET A 421 -17.90 19.72 -24.94
C MET A 421 -16.87 20.28 -23.95
N GLU A 422 -17.06 21.50 -23.46
CA GLU A 422 -16.19 22.11 -22.45
C GLU A 422 -16.20 21.32 -21.13
N LEU A 423 -17.36 20.82 -20.68
CA LEU A 423 -17.45 19.98 -19.48
C LEU A 423 -16.63 18.70 -19.62
N ILE A 424 -16.69 18.03 -20.78
CA ILE A 424 -15.90 16.82 -21.06
C ILE A 424 -14.41 17.16 -21.13
N GLN A 425 -14.05 18.20 -21.89
CA GLN A 425 -12.67 18.62 -22.06
C GLN A 425 -12.03 19.03 -20.73
N ASN A 426 -12.76 19.74 -19.87
CA ASN A 426 -12.24 20.16 -18.56
C ASN A 426 -12.11 18.99 -17.58
N ARG A 427 -12.97 17.97 -17.68
CA ARG A 427 -12.92 16.79 -16.80
C ARG A 427 -11.76 15.85 -17.12
N PHE A 428 -11.49 15.60 -18.40
CA PHE A 428 -10.49 14.63 -18.85
C PHE A 428 -9.21 15.25 -19.39
N TYR A 429 -9.24 16.56 -19.65
CA TYR A 429 -8.11 17.41 -20.02
C TYR A 429 -7.19 16.78 -21.06
N TYR A 430 -5.99 16.36 -20.67
CA TYR A 430 -5.01 15.78 -21.58
C TYR A 430 -5.43 14.44 -22.18
N ARG A 431 -6.49 13.78 -21.74
CA ARG A 431 -6.86 12.45 -22.24
C ARG A 431 -7.91 12.46 -23.35
N VAL A 432 -8.51 13.63 -23.60
CA VAL A 432 -9.62 13.79 -24.56
C VAL A 432 -9.34 14.98 -25.47
N VAL A 433 -9.77 14.85 -26.73
CA VAL A 433 -9.95 15.98 -27.64
C VAL A 433 -11.44 16.02 -28.00
N ALA A 434 -12.16 16.95 -27.38
CA ALA A 434 -13.59 17.11 -27.59
C ALA A 434 -13.88 18.19 -28.63
N THR A 435 -14.86 17.95 -29.50
CA THR A 435 -15.29 18.88 -30.55
C THR A 435 -16.81 18.99 -30.54
N ALA A 436 -17.33 20.22 -30.66
CA ALA A 436 -18.76 20.45 -30.81
C ALA A 436 -19.14 20.44 -32.29
N TYR A 437 -20.24 19.76 -32.63
CA TYR A 437 -20.77 19.79 -33.99
C TYR A 437 -21.29 21.20 -34.33
N PRO A 438 -20.83 21.82 -35.42
CA PRO A 438 -21.16 23.22 -35.75
C PRO A 438 -22.52 23.40 -36.44
N GLY A 439 -23.29 22.33 -36.67
CA GLY A 439 -24.56 22.37 -37.40
C GLY A 439 -25.81 22.24 -36.54
N SER A 440 -26.96 22.49 -37.14
CA SER A 440 -28.27 22.29 -36.52
C SER A 440 -28.62 20.81 -36.44
N ALA A 441 -29.14 20.36 -35.30
CA ALA A 441 -29.71 19.01 -35.18
C ALA A 441 -30.92 18.78 -36.10
N LEU A 442 -31.60 19.86 -36.52
CA LEU A 442 -32.76 19.79 -37.41
C LEU A 442 -32.37 19.33 -38.83
N ASP A 443 -31.17 19.68 -39.26
CA ASP A 443 -30.62 19.36 -40.58
C ASP A 443 -29.62 18.19 -40.50
N PHE A 444 -29.60 17.47 -39.37
CA PHE A 444 -28.61 16.46 -39.10
C PHE A 444 -28.72 15.28 -40.08
N GLN A 445 -27.59 14.97 -40.72
CA GLN A 445 -27.38 13.72 -41.43
C GLN A 445 -26.07 13.12 -40.94
N GLN A 446 -26.12 11.83 -40.57
CA GLN A 446 -24.92 11.09 -40.23
C GLN A 446 -23.99 11.02 -41.43
N ASP A 447 -22.70 11.24 -41.20
CA ASP A 447 -21.63 11.11 -42.18
C ASP A 447 -20.62 10.02 -41.75
N GLU A 448 -19.80 9.55 -42.69
CA GLU A 448 -18.73 8.58 -42.45
C GLU A 448 -17.66 9.10 -41.48
N SER A 449 -17.43 10.42 -41.42
CA SER A 449 -16.49 11.07 -40.49
C SER A 449 -16.78 10.77 -39.01
N PHE A 450 -17.99 10.34 -38.67
CA PHE A 450 -18.36 9.97 -37.29
C PHE A 450 -17.74 8.64 -36.85
N LYS A 451 -17.23 7.82 -37.79
CA LYS A 451 -16.43 6.62 -37.48
C LYS A 451 -15.05 6.96 -36.90
N ASP A 452 -14.52 8.14 -37.22
CA ASP A 452 -13.18 8.57 -36.82
C ASP A 452 -13.11 9.05 -35.37
N TYR A 453 -14.27 9.21 -34.73
CA TYR A 453 -14.41 9.53 -33.32
C TYR A 453 -14.51 8.27 -32.48
N ASP A 454 -13.79 8.24 -31.36
CA ASP A 454 -13.88 7.15 -30.39
C ASP A 454 -15.23 7.16 -29.65
N LEU A 455 -15.83 8.36 -29.50
CA LEU A 455 -17.13 8.55 -28.86
C LEU A 455 -17.90 9.72 -29.47
N VAL A 456 -19.19 9.52 -29.65
CA VAL A 456 -20.18 10.53 -30.01
C VAL A 456 -21.17 10.69 -28.85
N VAL A 457 -21.31 11.91 -28.34
CA VAL A 457 -22.20 12.26 -27.23
C VAL A 457 -23.33 13.13 -27.76
N ALA A 458 -24.58 12.76 -27.48
CA ALA A 458 -25.75 13.53 -27.88
C ALA A 458 -26.80 13.59 -26.76
N ASN A 459 -27.48 14.74 -26.61
CA ASN A 459 -28.61 14.86 -25.66
C ASN A 459 -29.95 14.36 -26.21
N TYR A 460 -29.96 13.80 -27.43
CA TYR A 460 -31.15 13.33 -28.12
C TYR A 460 -30.86 12.08 -28.96
N GLN A 461 -31.90 11.29 -29.22
CA GLN A 461 -31.77 10.09 -30.06
C GLN A 461 -31.53 10.47 -31.52
N ILE A 462 -30.40 10.06 -32.07
CA ILE A 462 -30.09 10.22 -33.50
C ILE A 462 -30.75 9.10 -34.31
N LYS A 463 -31.66 9.45 -35.22
CA LYS A 463 -32.32 8.47 -36.11
C LYS A 463 -31.32 7.85 -37.08
N ASN A 464 -31.43 6.54 -37.29
CA ASN A 464 -30.59 5.75 -38.21
C ASN A 464 -29.09 5.81 -37.92
N TYR A 465 -28.69 6.10 -36.68
CA TYR A 465 -27.29 6.10 -36.31
C TYR A 465 -26.69 4.68 -36.41
N SER A 466 -25.71 4.52 -37.30
CA SER A 466 -25.22 3.21 -37.70
C SER A 466 -24.00 2.68 -36.92
N TYR A 467 -23.47 3.43 -35.95
CA TYR A 467 -22.22 3.09 -35.24
C TYR A 467 -22.47 2.82 -33.74
N SER A 468 -21.57 2.03 -33.12
CA SER A 468 -21.68 1.65 -31.70
C SER A 468 -21.07 2.67 -30.73
N ASN A 469 -20.47 3.73 -31.24
CA ASN A 469 -19.78 4.77 -30.47
C ASN A 469 -20.73 5.92 -30.04
N LEU A 470 -22.05 5.73 -30.03
CA LEU A 470 -23.00 6.74 -29.56
C LEU A 470 -23.38 6.55 -28.09
N LYS A 471 -23.29 7.62 -27.31
CA LYS A 471 -23.79 7.73 -25.95
C LYS A 471 -24.82 8.84 -25.85
N ILE A 472 -26.03 8.47 -25.47
CA ILE A 472 -27.09 9.44 -25.13
C ILE A 472 -26.91 9.90 -23.69
N VAL A 473 -27.01 11.21 -23.49
CA VAL A 473 -26.91 11.91 -22.20
C VAL A 473 -28.12 12.83 -22.00
N ASP A 474 -28.30 13.37 -20.81
CA ASP A 474 -29.28 14.43 -20.57
C ASP A 474 -28.72 15.80 -20.99
N ASP A 475 -29.52 16.86 -20.87
CA ASP A 475 -29.10 18.26 -21.12
C ASP A 475 -27.95 18.73 -20.20
N PHE A 476 -27.61 17.93 -19.18
CA PHE A 476 -26.42 18.15 -18.39
C PHE A 476 -25.77 16.81 -18.04
N LEU A 477 -24.43 16.76 -18.07
CA LEU A 477 -23.70 15.51 -17.82
C LEU A 477 -23.81 15.08 -16.36
N THR A 478 -24.17 13.82 -16.16
CA THR A 478 -24.21 13.19 -14.83
C THR A 478 -22.88 12.50 -14.51
N GLU A 479 -22.67 12.14 -13.24
CA GLU A 479 -21.52 11.31 -12.84
C GLU A 479 -21.54 9.93 -13.53
N SER A 480 -22.72 9.41 -13.89
CA SER A 480 -22.82 8.18 -14.68
C SER A 480 -22.26 8.36 -16.09
N ASP A 481 -22.46 9.53 -16.69
CA ASP A 481 -21.96 9.82 -18.04
C ASP A 481 -20.44 10.00 -18.02
N PHE A 482 -19.91 10.74 -17.04
CA PHE A 482 -18.47 10.85 -16.83
C PHE A 482 -17.82 9.49 -16.54
N SER A 483 -18.48 8.62 -15.77
CA SER A 483 -17.98 7.26 -15.50
C SER A 483 -17.90 6.42 -16.78
N TYR A 484 -18.90 6.53 -17.67
CA TYR A 484 -18.88 5.87 -18.97
C TYR A 484 -17.74 6.39 -19.85
N ILE A 485 -17.60 7.72 -19.98
CA ILE A 485 -16.50 8.33 -20.76
C ILE A 485 -15.14 7.90 -20.19
N SER A 486 -14.99 7.89 -18.86
CA SER A 486 -13.79 7.42 -18.18
C SER A 486 -13.42 5.99 -18.54
N SER A 487 -14.41 5.10 -18.70
CA SER A 487 -14.15 3.71 -19.10
C SER A 487 -13.55 3.59 -20.50
N ILE A 488 -14.00 4.41 -21.45
CA ILE A 488 -13.44 4.47 -22.80
C ILE A 488 -12.03 5.06 -22.76
N VAL A 489 -11.86 6.16 -22.03
CA VAL A 489 -10.57 6.83 -21.81
C VAL A 489 -9.52 5.90 -21.20
N LYS A 490 -9.92 4.93 -20.36
CA LYS A 490 -9.02 3.92 -19.78
C LYS A 490 -8.72 2.74 -20.72
N SER A 491 -9.54 2.52 -21.74
CA SER A 491 -9.36 1.44 -22.72
C SER A 491 -8.39 1.78 -23.83
N ILE A 492 -8.17 3.09 -24.04
CA ILE A 492 -7.25 3.63 -25.04
C ILE A 492 -5.91 3.92 -24.36
N ARG A 493 -4.81 3.56 -25.03
CA ARG A 493 -3.44 3.62 -24.50
C ARG A 493 -2.96 5.05 -24.27
#